data_AF-A0A7J8LXQ7-F1
#
_entry.id   AF-A0A7J8LXQ7-F1
#
_cell.length_a   1.000
_cell.length_b   1.000
_cell.length_c   1.000
_cell.angle_alpha   90.00
_cell.angle_beta   90.00
_cell.angle_gamma   90.00
#
_symmetry.space_group_name_H-M   'P 1'
#
loop_
_entity.id
_entity.type
_entity.pdbx_description
1 polymer ?
#
loop_
_entity_poly.entity_id
_entity_poly.type
_entity_poly.pdbx_seq_one_letter_code
_entity_poly.pdbx_strand_id
1 'polypeptide(L)'
;AAYDLSLIDNSWPQDAFDIVNGNTSHSWQKLDAGGHLSHSFELEAKRKGMFHGAPAVIYFRIPTKAVQQEAYSTPNLPLDILEERPPEKKFE
;
A
#
# COMPACT_ATOMS: atom_id res chain seq x y z
N ALA A 1 18.26 -14.27 4.67
CA ALA A 1 17.37 -13.70 5.70
C ALA A 1 17.55 -12.18 5.71
N ALA A 2 16.46 -11.45 5.93
CA ALA A 2 16.44 -10.02 6.18
C ALA A 2 16.00 -9.75 7.63
N TYR A 3 16.40 -8.62 8.18
CA TYR A 3 16.15 -8.22 9.57
C TYR A 3 15.72 -6.77 9.65
N ASP A 4 15.10 -6.39 10.78
CA ASP A 4 14.61 -5.04 11.04
C ASP A 4 13.81 -4.47 9.86
N LEU A 5 12.82 -5.26 9.41
CA LEU A 5 11.99 -4.88 8.27
C LEU A 5 10.95 -3.87 8.72
N SER A 6 10.75 -2.82 7.94
CA SER A 6 9.58 -1.96 8.08
C SER A 6 8.97 -1.68 6.71
N LEU A 7 7.64 -1.61 6.70
CA LEU A 7 6.83 -1.19 5.55
C LEU A 7 6.11 0.09 5.95
N ILE A 8 6.14 1.08 5.06
CA ILE A 8 5.49 2.38 5.24
C ILE A 8 4.73 2.73 3.96
N ASP A 9 3.41 2.84 4.05
CA ASP A 9 2.51 3.25 2.96
C ASP A 9 1.69 4.49 3.34
N ASN A 10 2.36 5.61 3.56
CA ASN A 10 1.71 6.87 3.95
C ASN A 10 1.31 7.73 2.74
N SER A 11 1.15 7.11 1.57
CA SER A 11 0.87 7.82 0.32
C SER A 11 -0.60 8.19 0.12
N TRP A 12 -1.49 7.68 0.98
CA TRP A 12 -2.93 7.85 0.90
C TRP A 12 -3.38 9.24 1.39
N PRO A 13 -4.01 10.07 0.54
CA PRO A 13 -4.43 11.41 0.92
C PRO A 13 -5.56 11.37 1.96
N GLN A 14 -5.37 12.02 3.10
CA GLN A 14 -6.36 12.04 4.20
C GLN A 14 -7.65 12.78 3.85
N ASP A 15 -7.62 13.67 2.87
CA ASP A 15 -8.81 14.35 2.34
C ASP A 15 -9.64 13.46 1.40
N ALA A 16 -9.05 12.37 0.90
CA ALA A 16 -9.68 11.43 -0.01
C ALA A 16 -10.08 10.10 0.66
N PHE A 17 -9.31 9.64 1.64
CA PHE A 17 -9.51 8.34 2.30
C PHE A 17 -9.45 8.46 3.82
N ASP A 18 -10.28 7.64 4.49
CA ASP A 18 -10.13 7.31 5.91
C ASP A 18 -9.51 5.92 6.06
N ILE A 19 -8.64 5.76 7.06
CA ILE A 19 -8.18 4.44 7.49
C ILE A 19 -9.22 3.91 8.47
N VAL A 20 -9.97 2.90 8.05
CA VAL A 20 -11.05 2.31 8.86
C VAL A 20 -10.60 1.07 9.63
N ASN A 21 -9.50 0.43 9.19
CA ASN A 21 -8.92 -0.72 9.87
C ASN A 21 -7.41 -0.83 9.62
N GLY A 22 -6.66 -1.27 10.63
CA GLY A 22 -5.21 -1.45 10.54
C GLY A 22 -4.42 -0.14 10.50
N ASN A 23 -3.15 -0.26 10.12
CA ASN A 23 -2.21 0.85 10.06
C ASN A 23 -1.53 0.87 8.67
N THR A 24 -1.11 2.03 8.19
CA THR A 24 -0.34 2.14 6.94
C THR A 24 1.13 1.74 7.09
N SER A 25 1.57 1.43 8.31
CA SER A 25 2.94 1.01 8.60
C SER A 25 2.99 -0.23 9.49
N HIS A 26 3.98 -1.09 9.25
CA HIS A 26 4.24 -2.26 10.08
C HIS A 26 5.73 -2.60 10.10
N SER A 27 6.19 -3.22 11.19
CA SER A 27 7.58 -3.65 11.32
C SER A 27 7.67 -5.10 11.77
N TRP A 28 8.61 -5.84 11.19
CA TRP A 28 8.92 -7.22 11.53
C TRP A 28 10.39 -7.36 11.90
N GLN A 29 10.67 -8.23 12.88
CA GLN A 29 12.06 -8.46 13.31
C GLN A 29 12.89 -9.19 12.25
N LYS A 30 12.28 -10.13 11.52
CA LYS A 30 13.02 -11.04 10.64
C LYS A 30 12.15 -11.60 9.52
N LEU A 31 12.78 -11.84 8.38
CA LEU A 31 12.26 -12.64 7.27
C LEU A 31 13.30 -13.69 6.87
N ASP A 32 12.95 -14.97 7.02
CA ASP A 32 13.79 -16.08 6.61
C ASP A 32 13.76 -16.32 5.10
N ALA A 33 14.80 -16.99 4.57
CA ALA A 33 14.89 -17.29 3.15
C ALA A 33 13.70 -18.18 2.72
N GLY A 34 12.99 -17.77 1.67
CA GLY A 34 11.78 -18.43 1.21
C GLY A 34 10.52 -18.15 2.05
N GLY A 35 10.63 -17.33 3.10
CA GLY A 35 9.48 -16.91 3.91
C GLY A 35 8.65 -15.82 3.25
N HIS A 36 7.46 -15.58 3.81
CA HIS A 36 6.53 -14.53 3.37
C HIS A 36 5.99 -13.77 4.59
N LEU A 37 5.88 -12.45 4.46
CA LEU A 37 5.24 -11.57 5.43
C LEU A 37 4.10 -10.85 4.73
N SER A 38 3.00 -10.66 5.44
CA SER A 38 1.81 -9.96 4.93
C SER A 38 1.36 -8.91 5.93
N HIS A 39 0.92 -7.78 5.42
CA HIS A 39 0.30 -6.69 6.17
C HIS A 39 -0.87 -6.14 5.36
N SER A 40 -1.94 -5.76 6.04
CA SER A 40 -3.15 -5.25 5.39
C SER A 40 -3.79 -4.18 6.26
N PHE A 41 -4.41 -3.22 5.59
CA PHE A 41 -5.21 -2.17 6.19
C PHE A 41 -6.37 -1.85 5.23
N GLU A 42 -7.42 -1.24 5.75
CA GLU A 42 -8.64 -0.95 5.00
C GLU A 42 -8.83 0.57 4.91
N LEU A 43 -9.19 1.02 3.72
CA LEU A 43 -9.47 2.41 3.42
C LEU A 43 -10.93 2.57 3.01
N GLU A 44 -11.58 3.61 3.51
CA GLU A 44 -12.88 4.08 3.03
C GLU A 44 -12.70 5.38 2.25
N ALA A 45 -13.29 5.46 1.05
CA ALA A 45 -13.19 6.64 0.21
C ALA A 45 -14.23 7.69 0.60
N LYS A 46 -13.75 8.91 0.86
CA LYS A 46 -14.59 10.08 1.18
C LYS A 46 -15.21 10.73 -0.05
N ARG A 47 -14.54 10.60 -1.18
CA ARG A 47 -14.92 11.24 -2.44
C ARG A 47 -14.65 10.30 -3.61
N LYS A 48 -15.37 10.56 -4.68
CA LYS A 48 -15.28 9.81 -5.92
C LYS A 48 -14.21 10.44 -6.83
N GLY A 49 -13.67 9.63 -7.73
CA GLY A 49 -12.63 10.03 -8.66
C GLY A 49 -11.57 8.96 -8.88
N MET A 50 -10.58 9.33 -9.68
CA MET A 50 -9.42 8.50 -10.00
C MET A 50 -8.30 8.78 -8.99
N PHE A 51 -7.78 7.73 -8.35
CA PHE A 51 -6.69 7.82 -7.39
C PHE A 51 -5.48 7.02 -7.85
N HIS A 52 -4.31 7.63 -7.75
CA HIS A 52 -3.03 6.98 -8.05
C HIS A 52 -2.30 6.74 -6.72
N GLY A 53 -2.20 5.48 -6.30
CA GLY A 53 -1.43 5.12 -5.11
C GLY A 53 0.06 5.11 -5.42
N ALA A 54 0.88 5.74 -4.57
CA ALA A 54 2.32 5.63 -4.70
C ALA A 54 2.79 4.27 -4.15
N PRO A 55 3.99 3.80 -4.54
CA PRO A 55 4.61 2.64 -3.90
C PRO A 55 4.76 2.82 -2.39
N ALA A 56 4.50 1.75 -1.65
CA ALA A 56 4.94 1.64 -0.27
C ALA A 56 6.47 1.52 -0.21
N VAL A 57 7.07 2.09 0.82
CA VAL A 57 8.52 2.03 1.06
C VAL A 57 8.83 0.91 2.05
N ILE A 58 9.83 0.09 1.73
CA ILE A 58 10.28 -1.03 2.54
C ILE A 58 11.72 -0.77 2.95
N TYR A 59 11.98 -0.75 4.25
CA TYR A 59 13.33 -0.72 4.79
C TYR A 59 13.70 -2.07 5.39
N PHE A 60 14.96 -2.48 5.23
CA PHE A 60 15.43 -3.74 5.81
C PHE A 60 16.97 -3.77 5.92
N ARG A 61 17.49 -4.71 6.69
CA ARG A 61 18.93 -5.03 6.76
C ARG A 61 19.19 -6.43 6.27
N ILE A 62 20.37 -6.65 5.70
CA ILE A 62 20.87 -7.99 5.36
C ILE A 62 22.18 -8.23 6.09
N PRO A 63 22.47 -9.47 6.53
CA PRO A 63 23.64 -9.73 7.37
C PRO A 63 24.99 -9.40 6.71
N THR A 64 25.04 -9.33 5.39
CA THR A 64 26.25 -8.99 4.62
C THR A 64 26.43 -7.49 4.39
N LYS A 65 25.46 -6.64 4.76
CA LYS A 65 25.54 -5.18 4.63
C LYS A 65 25.03 -4.49 5.90
N ALA A 66 25.91 -3.74 6.54
CA ALA A 66 25.55 -2.98 7.75
C ALA A 66 24.58 -1.82 7.48
N VAL A 67 24.54 -1.31 6.24
CA VAL A 67 23.68 -0.18 5.85
C VAL A 67 22.24 -0.63 5.60
N GLN A 68 21.28 0.12 6.14
CA GLN A 68 19.85 -0.07 5.89
C GLN A 68 19.55 0.05 4.39
N GLN A 69 18.88 -0.95 3.84
CA GLN A 69 18.45 -0.99 2.44
C GLN A 69 17.03 -0.44 2.32
N GLU A 70 16.73 0.14 1.17
CA GLU A 70 15.42 0.67 0.81
C GLU A 70 14.94 0.00 -0.48
N ALA A 71 13.67 -0.36 -0.52
CA ALA A 71 12.98 -0.91 -1.68
C ALA A 71 11.56 -0.34 -1.76
N TYR A 72 10.94 -0.46 -2.93
CA TYR A 72 9.59 0.04 -3.19
C TYR A 72 8.68 -1.10 -3.62
N SER A 73 7.41 -1.05 -3.20
CA SER A 73 6.39 -1.97 -3.73
C SER A 73 6.10 -1.66 -5.20
N THR A 74 5.43 -2.59 -5.88
CA THR A 74 4.78 -2.25 -7.15
C THR A 74 3.73 -1.16 -6.88
N PRO A 75 3.68 -0.07 -7.67
CA PRO A 75 2.60 0.90 -7.56
C PRO A 75 1.24 0.23 -7.80
N ASN A 76 0.22 0.67 -7.06
CA ASN A 76 -1.15 0.23 -7.30
C ASN A 76 -1.63 0.77 -8.66
N LEU A 77 -2.45 -0.03 -9.36
CA LEU A 77 -3.17 0.47 -10.53
C LEU A 77 -4.09 1.64 -10.11
N PRO A 78 -4.41 2.57 -11.03
CA PRO A 78 -5.33 3.65 -10.73
C PRO A 78 -6.65 3.10 -10.18
N LEU A 79 -7.04 3.58 -9.01
CA LEU A 79 -8.30 3.22 -8.37
C LEU A 79 -9.37 4.18 -8.85
N ASP A 80 -10.29 3.67 -9.67
CA ASP A 80 -11.42 4.45 -10.17
C ASP A 80 -12.63 4.27 -9.26
N ILE A 81 -12.85 5.23 -8.36
CA ILE A 81 -13.96 5.24 -7.41
C ILE A 81 -15.09 6.05 -8.04
N LEU A 82 -15.81 5.43 -8.97
CA LEU A 82 -16.89 6.08 -9.70
C LEU A 82 -18.16 6.21 -8.85
N GLU A 83 -18.95 7.27 -9.11
CA GLU A 83 -20.36 7.24 -8.75
C GLU A 83 -21.03 6.08 -9.51
N GLU A 84 -22.17 5.59 -9.01
CA GLU A 84 -23.04 4.69 -9.76
C GLU A 84 -23.18 5.22 -11.21
N ARG A 85 -22.57 4.52 -12.17
CA ARG A 85 -22.60 4.96 -13.57
C ARG A 85 -24.07 4.92 -13.99
N PRO A 86 -24.68 6.05 -14.40
CA PRO A 86 -26.05 6.01 -14.90
C PRO A 86 -26.10 5.00 -16.05
N PRO A 87 -27.12 4.12 -16.10
CA PRO A 87 -27.17 3.04 -17.06
C PRO A 87 -26.99 3.62 -18.46
N GLU A 88 -25.99 3.11 -19.19
CA GLU A 88 -25.77 3.49 -20.57
C GLU A 88 -27.09 3.29 -21.31
N LYS A 89 -27.62 4.38 -21.90
CA LYS A 89 -28.78 4.27 -22.79
C LYS A 89 -28.38 3.27 -23.87
N LYS A 90 -29.01 2.09 -23.86
CA LYS A 90 -28.96 1.20 -25.01
C LYS A 90 -29.38 2.04 -26.21
N PHE A 91 -28.50 2.13 -27.20
CA PHE A 91 -28.79 2.83 -28.45
C PHE A 91 -30.10 2.26 -29.02
N GLU A 92 -31.02 3.17 -29.34
CA GLU A 92 -32.30 2.89 -29.99
C GLU A 92 -32.08 2.43 -31.45
#